data_AF-A0A354FN21-F1
#
_entry.id   AF-A0A354FN21-F1
#
_cell.length_a   1.000
_cell.length_b   1.000
_cell.length_c   1.000
_cell.angle_alpha   90.00
_cell.angle_beta   90.00
_cell.angle_gamma   90.00
#
_symmetry.space_group_name_H-M   'P 1'
#
loop_
_entity.id
_entity.type
_entity.pdbx_description
1 polymer ?
#
loop_
_entity_poly.entity_id
_entity_poly.type
_entity_poly.pdbx_seq_one_letter_code
_entity_poly.pdbx_strand_id
1 'polypeptide(L)'
;MTAITDADQIKKLGEFEDPLTFFPTLGAAVGKLISQVRSQEKNAPKSAVFRKAAEFRKQATTTTELDHSGGRLVELSGFRGGAKLVQRLLTTPRNSEARLILVKHALKHPETDNPLIFRDALALCFLEIELGVLNADNLRLAQLIQRRYLGSLILALEDIVSHEAAASGEGSTQRKGIWYLKEIAKNIKLRSLDSDFVIDLPSVLETGRLRRDDVVRKFGGLAEVLGNLPLAKHCHERMHGILEKVHKQLPIAGCHRSILLRKNVRLQMVAFTAGQRELESQIS
;
A
#
# COMPACT_ATOMS: atom_id res chain seq x y z
N MET A 1 -26.99 -0.23 16.54
CA MET A 1 -25.77 -0.53 17.32
C MET A 1 -24.86 -1.40 16.46
N THR A 2 -23.88 -0.81 15.77
CA THR A 2 -22.87 -1.54 14.99
C THR A 2 -21.60 -0.70 14.96
N ALA A 3 -20.89 -0.64 16.07
CA ALA A 3 -19.58 0.00 16.16
C ALA A 3 -18.79 -0.60 17.32
N ILE A 4 -18.62 -1.92 17.31
CA ILE A 4 -17.54 -2.60 18.04
C ILE A 4 -17.08 -3.74 17.12
N THR A 5 -16.26 -3.40 16.12
CA THR A 5 -15.16 -4.30 15.78
C THR A 5 -13.93 -3.69 16.43
N ASP A 6 -13.75 -4.13 17.67
CA ASP A 6 -12.59 -4.10 18.56
C ASP A 6 -11.59 -2.95 18.38
N ALA A 7 -11.73 -1.93 19.22
CA ALA A 7 -10.59 -1.11 19.64
C ALA A 7 -9.38 -2.01 19.99
N ASP A 8 -9.61 -3.20 20.54
CA ASP A 8 -8.58 -4.21 20.83
C ASP A 8 -7.86 -4.77 19.58
N GLN A 9 -8.52 -4.90 18.43
CA GLN A 9 -7.88 -5.33 17.18
C GLN A 9 -7.07 -4.19 16.56
N ILE A 10 -7.59 -2.97 16.66
CA ILE A 10 -6.88 -1.76 16.22
C ILE A 10 -5.64 -1.53 17.09
N LYS A 11 -5.76 -1.69 18.42
CA LYS A 11 -4.65 -1.59 19.37
C LYS A 11 -3.54 -2.62 19.14
N LYS A 12 -3.88 -3.78 18.56
CA LYS A 12 -2.92 -4.83 18.17
C LYS A 12 -2.21 -4.55 16.84
N LEU A 13 -2.56 -3.48 16.13
CA LEU A 13 -1.80 -3.07 14.95
C LEU A 13 -0.46 -2.50 15.38
N GLY A 14 0.63 -2.96 14.77
CA GLY A 14 1.96 -2.41 15.05
C GLY A 14 2.04 -0.92 14.70
N GLU A 15 1.27 -0.46 13.70
CA GLU A 15 1.14 0.96 13.34
C GLU A 15 0.37 1.78 14.38
N PHE A 16 -0.36 1.12 15.27
CA PHE A 16 -1.06 1.73 16.38
C PHE A 16 -0.21 1.76 17.65
N GLU A 17 0.43 0.64 17.97
CA GLU A 17 1.35 0.49 19.11
C GLU A 17 2.55 1.45 18.99
N ASP A 18 3.15 1.52 17.81
CA ASP A 18 4.19 2.49 17.47
C ASP A 18 3.94 3.12 16.09
N PRO A 19 3.24 4.27 16.05
CA PRO A 19 2.96 4.94 14.78
C PRO A 19 4.20 5.42 14.03
N LEU A 20 5.38 5.52 14.68
CA LEU A 20 6.63 5.86 13.99
C LEU A 20 7.10 4.73 13.07
N THR A 21 6.62 3.50 13.30
CA THR A 21 6.90 2.32 12.46
C THR A 21 5.91 2.14 11.32
N PHE A 22 5.05 3.12 11.04
CA PHE A 22 3.98 3.04 10.03
C PHE A 22 4.44 2.41 8.69
N PHE A 23 5.48 2.96 8.06
CA PHE A 23 5.99 2.43 6.79
C PHE A 23 6.71 1.08 6.93
N PRO A 24 7.61 0.87 7.90
CA PRO A 24 8.18 -0.46 8.15
C PRO A 24 7.14 -1.57 8.33
N THR A 25 6.14 -1.34 9.18
CA THR A 25 5.10 -2.32 9.53
C THR A 25 4.22 -2.67 8.34
N LEU A 26 3.74 -1.67 7.60
CA LEU A 26 3.00 -1.90 6.36
C LEU A 26 3.87 -2.54 5.27
N GLY A 27 5.15 -2.16 5.18
CA GLY A 27 6.09 -2.74 4.24
C GLY A 27 6.30 -4.24 4.48
N ALA A 28 6.39 -4.66 5.75
CA ALA A 28 6.46 -6.07 6.13
C ALA A 28 5.17 -6.81 5.75
N ALA A 29 4.01 -6.18 5.97
CA ALA A 29 2.71 -6.74 5.58
C ALA A 29 2.63 -6.96 4.05
N VAL A 30 3.02 -5.97 3.24
CA VAL A 30 3.09 -6.10 1.78
C VAL A 30 4.08 -7.20 1.37
N GLY A 31 5.24 -7.27 2.03
CA GLY A 31 6.23 -8.34 1.82
C GLY A 31 5.66 -9.75 2.07
N LYS A 32 4.87 -9.93 3.15
CA LYS A 32 4.14 -11.18 3.43
C LYS A 32 3.15 -11.51 2.31
N LEU A 33 2.41 -10.54 1.79
CA LEU A 33 1.49 -10.77 0.68
C LEU A 33 2.21 -11.18 -0.61
N ILE A 34 3.33 -10.53 -0.93
CA ILE A 34 4.17 -10.89 -2.08
C ILE A 34 4.68 -12.32 -1.94
N SER A 35 5.15 -12.73 -0.75
CA SER A 35 5.65 -14.08 -0.52
C SER A 35 4.54 -15.14 -0.60
N GLN A 36 3.33 -14.83 -0.13
CA GLN A 36 2.14 -15.70 -0.31
C GLN A 36 1.84 -15.93 -1.79
N VAL A 37 1.78 -14.86 -2.60
CA VAL A 37 1.54 -14.96 -4.05
C VAL A 37 2.62 -15.82 -4.72
N ARG A 38 3.90 -15.54 -4.46
CA ARG A 38 5.02 -16.31 -5.03
C ARG A 38 5.02 -17.78 -4.62
N SER A 39 4.76 -18.04 -3.33
CA SER A 39 4.66 -19.40 -2.80
C SER A 39 3.55 -20.18 -3.48
N GLN A 40 2.38 -19.54 -3.65
CA GLN A 40 1.25 -20.14 -4.31
C GLN A 40 1.53 -20.44 -5.79
N GLU A 41 2.21 -19.55 -6.50
CA GLU A 41 2.63 -19.78 -7.89
C GLU A 41 3.61 -20.95 -7.99
N LYS A 42 4.61 -21.00 -7.10
CA LYS A 42 5.61 -22.07 -7.07
C LYS A 42 5.00 -23.44 -6.77
N ASN A 43 4.02 -23.47 -5.88
CA ASN A 43 3.36 -24.70 -5.41
C ASN A 43 2.12 -25.06 -6.24
N ALA A 44 1.80 -24.29 -7.29
CA ALA A 44 0.66 -24.58 -8.15
C ALA A 44 0.83 -25.96 -8.82
N PRO A 45 -0.19 -26.83 -8.77
CA PRO A 45 -0.09 -28.14 -9.40
C PRO A 45 0.20 -28.00 -10.90
N LYS A 46 1.21 -28.72 -11.40
CA LYS A 46 1.58 -28.63 -12.81
C LYS A 46 0.52 -29.24 -13.73
N SER A 47 -0.20 -30.29 -13.28
CA SER A 47 -1.24 -30.97 -14.07
C SER A 47 -2.61 -30.26 -13.97
N ALA A 48 -3.37 -30.24 -15.06
CA ALA A 48 -4.71 -29.67 -15.10
C ALA A 48 -5.71 -30.40 -14.16
N VAL A 49 -5.53 -31.71 -13.98
CA VAL A 49 -6.36 -32.55 -13.10
C VAL A 49 -6.13 -32.18 -11.63
N PHE A 50 -4.86 -32.05 -11.21
CA PHE A 50 -4.53 -31.64 -9.84
C PHE A 50 -4.83 -30.16 -9.59
N ARG A 51 -4.80 -29.30 -10.61
CA ARG A 51 -5.28 -27.91 -10.49
C ARG A 51 -6.76 -27.86 -10.14
N LYS A 52 -7.61 -28.57 -10.89
CA LYS A 52 -9.05 -28.64 -10.58
C LYS A 52 -9.29 -29.18 -9.17
N ALA A 53 -8.61 -30.26 -8.78
CA ALA A 53 -8.73 -30.81 -7.43
C ALA A 53 -8.27 -29.84 -6.32
N ALA A 54 -7.22 -29.06 -6.56
CA ALA A 54 -6.73 -28.05 -5.63
C ALA A 54 -7.65 -26.81 -5.58
N GLU A 55 -8.25 -26.41 -6.70
CA GLU A 55 -9.25 -25.34 -6.78
C GLU A 55 -10.51 -25.69 -5.97
N PHE A 56 -11.00 -26.94 -6.06
CA PHE A 56 -12.14 -27.42 -5.25
C PHE A 56 -11.86 -27.41 -3.74
N ARG A 57 -10.60 -27.51 -3.31
CA ARG A 57 -10.21 -27.47 -1.88
C ARG A 57 -10.03 -26.06 -1.33
N LYS A 58 -9.82 -25.06 -2.18
CA LYS A 58 -9.62 -23.66 -1.76
C LYS A 58 -10.95 -22.94 -1.57
N GLN A 59 -11.78 -23.44 -0.67
CA GLN A 59 -12.99 -22.70 -0.27
C GLN A 59 -12.60 -21.39 0.43
N ALA A 60 -13.47 -20.39 0.33
CA ALA A 60 -13.28 -19.10 0.99
C ALA A 60 -13.51 -19.33 2.48
N THR A 61 -12.47 -19.69 3.20
CA THR A 61 -12.47 -19.60 4.66
C THR A 61 -12.55 -18.13 5.02
N THR A 62 -13.46 -17.77 5.93
CA THR A 62 -13.42 -16.48 6.63
C THR A 62 -12.04 -16.33 7.27
N THR A 63 -11.26 -15.34 6.82
CA THR A 63 -9.91 -15.08 7.33
C THR A 63 -9.94 -13.87 8.26
N THR A 64 -9.54 -14.06 9.51
CA THR A 64 -9.32 -12.97 10.48
C THR A 64 -7.95 -12.31 10.30
N GLU A 65 -7.12 -12.85 9.41
CA GLU A 65 -5.78 -12.36 9.10
C GLU A 65 -5.71 -11.67 7.74
N LEU A 66 -4.74 -10.76 7.61
CA LEU A 66 -4.37 -10.20 6.32
C LEU A 66 -3.75 -11.27 5.43
N ASP A 67 -4.33 -11.44 4.24
CA ASP A 67 -3.85 -12.34 3.19
C ASP A 67 -4.06 -11.75 1.79
N HIS A 68 -3.40 -12.33 0.79
CA HIS A 68 -3.37 -11.80 -0.59
C HIS A 68 -4.72 -11.88 -1.33
N SER A 69 -5.68 -12.65 -0.84
CA SER A 69 -7.03 -12.79 -1.40
C SER A 69 -8.00 -11.71 -0.91
N GLY A 70 -7.68 -11.04 0.20
CA GLY A 70 -8.52 -9.99 0.78
C GLY A 70 -9.76 -10.53 1.51
N GLY A 71 -9.73 -11.76 2.03
CA GLY A 71 -10.85 -12.37 2.77
C GLY A 71 -11.31 -11.50 3.94
N ARG A 72 -10.37 -11.11 4.81
CA ARG A 72 -10.64 -10.18 5.92
C ARG A 72 -11.23 -8.85 5.49
N LEU A 73 -10.72 -8.25 4.41
CA LEU A 73 -11.26 -7.01 3.87
C LEU A 73 -12.74 -7.16 3.48
N VAL A 74 -13.10 -8.27 2.81
CA VAL A 74 -14.49 -8.55 2.42
C VAL A 74 -15.40 -8.71 3.63
N GLU A 75 -14.92 -9.41 4.67
CA GLU A 75 -15.65 -9.60 5.91
C GLU A 75 -15.89 -8.27 6.64
N LEU A 76 -14.83 -7.49 6.85
CA LEU A 76 -14.90 -6.20 7.54
C LEU A 76 -15.74 -5.15 6.78
N SER A 77 -15.68 -5.16 5.44
CA SER A 77 -16.43 -4.21 4.61
C SER A 77 -17.89 -4.59 4.37
N GLY A 78 -18.29 -5.84 4.68
CA GLY A 78 -19.63 -6.33 4.36
C GLY A 78 -19.90 -6.40 2.85
N PHE A 79 -18.88 -6.61 2.02
CA PHE A 79 -19.04 -6.59 0.57
C PHE A 79 -19.84 -7.79 0.06
N ARG A 80 -21.14 -7.59 -0.24
CA ARG A 80 -22.11 -8.60 -0.71
C ARG A 80 -21.71 -9.41 -1.97
N GLY A 81 -20.63 -9.05 -2.68
CA GLY A 81 -20.07 -9.81 -3.80
C GLY A 81 -18.60 -10.23 -3.63
N GLY A 82 -17.97 -9.88 -2.51
CA GLY A 82 -16.54 -10.03 -2.30
C GLY A 82 -16.05 -11.48 -2.28
N ALA A 83 -16.88 -12.42 -1.82
CA ALA A 83 -16.53 -13.85 -1.76
C ALA A 83 -16.11 -14.41 -3.13
N LYS A 84 -16.77 -13.99 -4.22
CA LYS A 84 -16.41 -14.42 -5.58
C LYS A 84 -15.04 -13.86 -6.01
N LEU A 85 -14.69 -12.66 -5.57
CA LEU A 85 -13.42 -12.02 -5.89
C LEU A 85 -12.27 -12.65 -5.08
N VAL A 86 -12.51 -12.91 -3.80
CA VAL A 86 -11.59 -13.68 -2.92
C VAL A 86 -11.28 -15.03 -3.55
N GLN A 87 -12.31 -15.76 -3.99
CA GLN A 87 -12.13 -17.03 -4.69
C GLN A 87 -11.29 -16.90 -5.97
N ARG A 88 -11.54 -15.86 -6.79
CA ARG A 88 -10.73 -15.59 -7.99
C ARG A 88 -9.26 -15.30 -7.66
N LEU A 89 -8.97 -14.64 -6.54
CA LEU A 89 -7.60 -14.37 -6.11
C LEU A 89 -6.93 -15.62 -5.52
N LEU A 90 -7.68 -16.46 -4.80
CA LEU A 90 -7.20 -17.75 -4.30
C LEU A 90 -6.92 -18.75 -5.43
N THR A 91 -7.57 -18.65 -6.58
CA THR A 91 -7.26 -19.48 -7.76
C THR A 91 -6.22 -18.82 -8.65
N THR A 92 -6.34 -17.52 -8.89
CA THR A 92 -5.45 -16.71 -9.74
C THR A 92 -4.86 -15.53 -8.95
N PRO A 93 -3.74 -15.72 -8.24
CA PRO A 93 -3.16 -14.70 -7.36
C PRO A 93 -2.79 -13.38 -8.03
N ARG A 94 -2.56 -13.37 -9.35
CA ARG A 94 -2.26 -12.16 -10.13
C ARG A 94 -3.48 -11.50 -10.78
N ASN A 95 -4.70 -11.88 -10.39
CA ASN A 95 -5.92 -11.29 -10.95
C ASN A 95 -6.08 -9.82 -10.50
N SER A 96 -5.51 -8.91 -11.30
CA SER A 96 -5.52 -7.46 -11.07
C SER A 96 -6.94 -6.91 -10.97
N GLU A 97 -7.82 -7.29 -11.91
CA GLU A 97 -9.20 -6.83 -11.95
C GLU A 97 -9.93 -7.14 -10.63
N ALA A 98 -9.86 -8.38 -10.16
CA ALA A 98 -10.51 -8.79 -8.91
C ALA A 98 -9.98 -8.00 -7.71
N ARG A 99 -8.65 -7.79 -7.64
CA ARG A 99 -8.01 -7.03 -6.57
C ARG A 99 -8.43 -5.56 -6.59
N LEU A 100 -8.43 -4.92 -7.76
CA LEU A 100 -8.83 -3.52 -7.91
C LEU A 100 -10.31 -3.31 -7.56
N ILE A 101 -11.20 -4.27 -7.84
CA ILE A 101 -12.61 -4.19 -7.42
C ILE A 101 -12.74 -4.23 -5.89
N LEU A 102 -12.00 -5.12 -5.21
CA LEU A 102 -11.98 -5.19 -3.74
C LEU A 102 -11.50 -3.88 -3.12
N VAL A 103 -10.38 -3.35 -3.61
CA VAL A 103 -9.81 -2.08 -3.16
C VAL A 103 -10.77 -0.91 -3.42
N LYS A 104 -11.38 -0.84 -4.61
CA LYS A 104 -12.38 0.19 -4.96
C LYS A 104 -13.58 0.15 -4.00
N HIS A 105 -13.96 -1.03 -3.50
CA HIS A 105 -15.04 -1.16 -2.53
C HIS A 105 -14.71 -0.50 -1.20
N ALA A 106 -13.48 -0.63 -0.70
CA ALA A 106 -13.05 -0.01 0.55
C ALA A 106 -13.27 1.52 0.55
N LEU A 107 -13.08 2.20 -0.59
CA LEU A 107 -13.29 3.66 -0.71
C LEU A 107 -14.75 4.11 -0.52
N LYS A 108 -15.71 3.19 -0.50
CA LYS A 108 -17.13 3.50 -0.21
C LYS A 108 -17.40 3.70 1.27
N HIS A 109 -16.50 3.25 2.14
CA HIS A 109 -16.60 3.44 3.58
C HIS A 109 -16.22 4.87 3.98
N PRO A 110 -16.92 5.49 4.94
CA PRO A 110 -16.50 6.75 5.54
C PRO A 110 -15.15 6.58 6.26
N GLU A 111 -14.39 7.66 6.39
CA GLU A 111 -13.06 7.64 7.01
C GLU A 111 -13.09 7.25 8.49
N THR A 112 -14.25 7.45 9.14
CA THR A 112 -14.53 7.09 10.54
C THR A 112 -14.83 5.61 10.73
N ASP A 113 -14.97 4.82 9.66
CA ASP A 113 -15.12 3.37 9.77
C ASP A 113 -13.82 2.71 10.24
N ASN A 114 -13.90 1.39 10.46
CA ASN A 114 -12.79 0.56 10.92
C ASN A 114 -11.52 0.77 10.05
N PRO A 115 -10.41 1.28 10.62
CA PRO A 115 -9.15 1.50 9.92
C PRO A 115 -8.58 0.24 9.25
N LEU A 116 -8.91 -0.96 9.76
CA LEU A 116 -8.50 -2.24 9.17
C LEU A 116 -8.99 -2.43 7.73
N ILE A 117 -10.15 -1.88 7.38
CA ILE A 117 -10.67 -1.91 6.00
C ILE A 117 -9.67 -1.21 5.07
N PHE A 118 -9.24 -0.01 5.45
CA PHE A 118 -8.31 0.76 4.63
C PHE A 118 -6.89 0.21 4.69
N ARG A 119 -6.49 -0.38 5.82
CA ARG A 119 -5.20 -1.05 5.97
C ARG A 119 -5.06 -2.23 5.01
N ASP A 120 -6.05 -3.10 4.97
CA ASP A 120 -6.02 -4.29 4.11
C ASP A 120 -6.11 -3.89 2.64
N ALA A 121 -6.96 -2.92 2.31
CA ALA A 121 -7.03 -2.35 0.97
C ALA A 121 -5.68 -1.73 0.56
N LEU A 122 -4.97 -1.06 1.47
CA LEU A 122 -3.65 -0.48 1.21
C LEU A 122 -2.62 -1.56 0.90
N ALA A 123 -2.58 -2.61 1.70
CA ALA A 123 -1.66 -3.73 1.49
C ALA A 123 -1.93 -4.41 0.14
N LEU A 124 -3.20 -4.60 -0.24
CA LEU A 124 -3.58 -5.14 -1.55
C LEU A 124 -3.22 -4.20 -2.71
N CYS A 125 -3.40 -2.88 -2.54
CA CYS A 125 -2.95 -1.88 -3.52
C CYS A 125 -1.44 -1.96 -3.77
N PHE A 126 -0.65 -2.06 -2.71
CA PHE A 126 0.80 -2.13 -2.85
C PHE A 126 1.27 -3.50 -3.34
N LEU A 127 0.54 -4.59 -3.04
CA LEU A 127 0.73 -5.87 -3.71
C LEU A 127 0.56 -5.73 -5.24
N GLU A 128 -0.53 -5.09 -5.71
CA GLU A 128 -0.75 -4.84 -7.13
C GLU A 128 0.42 -4.11 -7.79
N ILE A 129 0.85 -3.01 -7.16
CA ILE A 129 1.97 -2.21 -7.65
C ILE A 129 3.23 -3.06 -7.72
N GLU A 130 3.58 -3.77 -6.64
CA GLU A 130 4.84 -4.52 -6.54
C GLU A 130 4.93 -5.73 -7.50
N LEU A 131 3.79 -6.24 -7.99
CA LEU A 131 3.77 -7.23 -9.07
C LEU A 131 4.25 -6.68 -10.41
N GLY A 132 4.28 -5.34 -10.58
CA GLY A 132 5.10 -4.65 -11.58
C GLY A 132 4.38 -4.19 -12.84
N VAL A 133 3.10 -4.50 -13.02
CA VAL A 133 2.26 -3.95 -14.10
C VAL A 133 1.54 -2.72 -13.57
N LEU A 134 2.03 -1.53 -13.94
CA LEU A 134 1.50 -0.27 -13.47
C LEU A 134 0.53 0.32 -14.49
N ASN A 135 -0.57 0.90 -14.02
CA ASN A 135 -1.49 1.67 -14.84
C ASN A 135 -2.02 2.89 -14.06
N ALA A 136 -2.71 3.80 -14.74
CA ALA A 136 -3.26 4.99 -14.10
C ALA A 136 -4.20 4.66 -12.92
N ASP A 137 -5.03 3.63 -13.10
CA ASP A 137 -6.06 3.22 -12.13
C ASP A 137 -5.45 2.67 -10.84
N ASN A 138 -4.47 1.76 -10.93
CA ASN A 138 -3.86 1.13 -9.76
C ASN A 138 -3.03 2.13 -8.94
N LEU A 139 -2.30 3.03 -9.60
CA LEU A 139 -1.53 4.09 -8.94
C LEU A 139 -2.46 5.12 -8.29
N ARG A 140 -3.53 5.54 -8.97
CA ARG A 140 -4.54 6.45 -8.40
C ARG A 140 -5.20 5.82 -7.17
N LEU A 141 -5.57 4.55 -7.23
CA LEU A 141 -6.17 3.86 -6.09
C LEU A 141 -5.21 3.76 -4.90
N ALA A 142 -3.94 3.43 -5.14
CA ALA A 142 -2.96 3.38 -4.07
C ALA A 142 -2.80 4.74 -3.38
N GLN A 143 -2.78 5.85 -4.13
CA GLN A 143 -2.72 7.19 -3.55
C GLN A 143 -3.98 7.52 -2.71
N LEU A 144 -5.17 7.18 -3.22
CA LEU A 144 -6.43 7.43 -2.52
C LEU A 144 -6.56 6.60 -1.23
N ILE A 145 -6.25 5.31 -1.31
CA ILE A 145 -6.30 4.41 -0.16
C ILE A 145 -5.21 4.73 0.87
N GLN A 146 -4.00 5.10 0.45
CA GLN A 146 -2.95 5.55 1.37
C GLN A 146 -3.42 6.77 2.16
N ARG A 147 -4.01 7.75 1.49
CA ARG A 147 -4.58 8.93 2.15
C ARG A 147 -5.71 8.55 3.09
N ARG A 148 -6.61 7.66 2.66
CA ARG A 148 -7.75 7.22 3.47
C ARG A 148 -7.33 6.47 4.72
N TYR A 149 -6.37 5.55 4.60
CA TYR A 149 -5.86 4.81 5.74
C TYR A 149 -5.14 5.72 6.73
N LEU A 150 -4.30 6.65 6.25
CA LEU A 150 -3.64 7.62 7.12
C LEU A 150 -4.64 8.45 7.92
N GLY A 151 -5.66 9.00 7.26
CA GLY A 151 -6.65 9.82 7.95
C GLY A 151 -7.52 9.01 8.93
N SER A 152 -7.97 7.82 8.54
CA SER A 152 -8.71 6.91 9.42
C SER A 152 -7.90 6.47 10.64
N LEU A 153 -6.61 6.15 10.45
CA LEU A 153 -5.70 5.80 11.55
C LEU A 153 -5.46 6.97 12.50
N ILE A 154 -5.26 8.19 11.97
CA ILE A 154 -5.10 9.40 12.78
C ILE A 154 -6.33 9.62 13.66
N LEU A 155 -7.55 9.54 13.07
CA LEU A 155 -8.79 9.72 13.81
C LEU A 155 -8.94 8.66 14.93
N ALA A 156 -8.64 7.40 14.62
CA ALA A 156 -8.71 6.32 15.61
C ALA A 156 -7.70 6.49 16.75
N LEU A 157 -6.47 6.92 16.44
CA LEU A 157 -5.45 7.22 17.46
C LEU A 157 -5.85 8.41 18.31
N GLU A 158 -6.38 9.49 17.72
CA GLU A 158 -6.84 10.67 18.46
C GLU A 158 -7.97 10.33 19.43
N ASP A 159 -8.96 9.57 18.98
CA ASP A 159 -10.08 9.11 19.80
C ASP A 159 -9.60 8.31 21.02
N ILE A 160 -8.74 7.31 20.79
CA ILE A 160 -8.21 6.45 21.87
C ILE A 160 -7.34 7.25 22.84
N VAL A 161 -6.44 8.10 22.34
CA VAL A 161 -5.56 8.94 23.19
C VAL A 161 -6.36 9.95 24.00
N SER A 162 -7.41 10.55 23.44
CA SER A 162 -8.30 11.45 24.17
C SER A 162 -9.03 10.74 25.30
N HIS A 163 -9.47 9.50 25.08
CA HIS A 163 -10.11 8.68 26.11
C HIS A 163 -9.13 8.19 27.20
N GLU A 164 -7.89 7.83 26.85
CA GLU A 164 -6.88 7.34 27.80
C GLU A 164 -6.21 8.48 28.59
N ALA A 165 -5.98 9.65 27.98
CA ALA A 165 -5.43 10.80 28.67
C ALA A 165 -6.35 11.34 29.77
N ALA A 166 -7.67 11.12 29.66
CA ALA A 166 -8.62 11.39 30.72
C ALA A 166 -8.48 10.44 31.93
N ALA A 167 -7.80 9.30 31.76
CA ALA A 167 -7.69 8.25 32.76
C ALA A 167 -6.29 8.14 33.43
N SER A 168 -5.19 8.45 32.74
CA SER A 168 -3.83 8.13 33.25
C SER A 168 -2.77 9.25 33.19
N GLY A 169 -3.02 10.39 32.54
CA GLY A 169 -2.05 11.50 32.47
C GLY A 169 -0.79 11.26 31.62
N GLU A 170 -0.52 10.02 31.20
CA GLU A 170 0.59 9.66 30.30
C GLU A 170 0.09 9.49 28.87
N GLY A 171 0.57 10.33 27.95
CA GLY A 171 0.17 10.30 26.55
C GLY A 171 1.26 10.80 25.61
N SER A 172 2.53 10.51 25.90
CA SER A 172 3.65 11.08 25.13
C SER A 172 3.89 10.36 23.80
N THR A 173 3.98 9.02 23.76
CA THR A 173 4.35 8.28 22.54
C THR A 173 3.26 8.31 21.45
N GLN A 174 1.99 8.11 21.81
CA GLN A 174 0.90 8.10 20.83
C GLN A 174 0.61 9.49 20.28
N ARG A 175 0.73 10.57 21.08
CA ARG A 175 0.62 11.96 20.58
C ARG A 175 1.74 12.29 19.59
N LYS A 176 2.96 11.83 19.85
CA LYS A 176 4.10 11.95 18.91
C LYS A 176 3.81 11.22 17.61
N GLY A 177 3.29 9.99 17.72
CA GLY A 177 2.87 9.19 16.59
C GLY A 177 1.78 9.87 15.74
N ILE A 178 0.77 10.45 16.37
CA ILE A 178 -0.29 11.21 15.68
C ILE A 178 0.30 12.40 14.91
N TRP A 179 1.19 13.19 15.54
CA TRP A 179 1.82 14.33 14.87
C TRP A 179 2.68 13.89 13.67
N TYR A 180 3.47 12.83 13.84
CA TYR A 180 4.24 12.20 12.75
C TYR A 180 3.34 11.80 11.56
N LEU A 181 2.22 11.11 11.82
CA LEU A 181 1.28 10.71 10.78
C LEU A 181 0.64 11.92 10.09
N LYS A 182 0.32 12.98 10.83
CA LYS A 182 -0.19 14.24 10.27
C LYS A 182 0.84 14.91 9.35
N GLU A 183 2.11 14.95 9.72
CA GLU A 183 3.16 15.50 8.86
C GLU A 183 3.35 14.68 7.57
N ILE A 184 3.27 13.36 7.66
CA ILE A 184 3.25 12.50 6.46
C ILE A 184 2.03 12.83 5.58
N ALA A 185 0.84 12.89 6.17
CA ALA A 185 -0.39 13.17 5.44
C ALA A 185 -0.36 14.52 4.71
N LYS A 186 0.20 15.57 5.32
CA LYS A 186 0.40 16.90 4.68
C LYS A 186 1.32 16.85 3.46
N ASN A 187 2.28 15.94 3.46
CA ASN A 187 3.30 15.84 2.41
C ASN A 187 2.90 14.90 1.26
N ILE A 188 1.92 14.01 1.45
CA ILE A 188 1.39 13.14 0.39
C ILE A 188 0.41 13.94 -0.47
N LYS A 189 0.89 14.34 -1.66
CA LYS A 189 0.06 15.03 -2.66
C LYS A 189 -0.48 14.03 -3.67
N LEU A 190 -1.80 14.05 -3.87
CA LEU A 190 -2.43 13.34 -4.98
C LEU A 190 -1.94 13.94 -6.30
N ARG A 191 -1.63 13.08 -7.27
CA ARG A 191 -1.13 13.46 -8.59
C ARG A 191 -1.93 12.71 -9.64
N SER A 192 -2.27 13.38 -10.73
CA SER A 192 -2.89 12.73 -11.88
C SER A 192 -1.84 12.07 -12.77
N LEU A 193 -2.26 11.00 -13.42
CA LEU A 193 -1.57 10.39 -14.55
C LEU A 193 -2.52 10.42 -15.75
N ASP A 194 -1.95 10.39 -16.94
CA ASP A 194 -2.73 10.20 -18.15
C ASP A 194 -3.50 8.88 -18.08
N SER A 195 -4.78 8.88 -18.45
CA SER A 195 -5.65 7.72 -18.29
C SER A 195 -5.23 6.51 -19.12
N ASP A 196 -4.47 6.73 -20.21
CA ASP A 196 -3.91 5.69 -21.08
C ASP A 196 -2.55 5.17 -20.58
N PHE A 197 -2.08 5.60 -19.40
CA PHE A 197 -0.82 5.16 -18.84
C PHE A 197 -0.85 3.68 -18.45
N VAL A 198 0.01 2.87 -19.08
CA VAL A 198 0.28 1.48 -18.73
C VAL A 198 1.76 1.17 -18.97
N ILE A 199 2.39 0.48 -18.02
CA ILE A 199 3.76 -0.02 -18.17
C ILE A 199 3.96 -1.35 -17.42
N ASP A 200 4.62 -2.30 -18.08
CA ASP A 200 5.11 -3.54 -17.48
C ASP A 200 6.59 -3.35 -17.12
N LEU A 201 6.88 -3.00 -15.88
CA LEU A 201 8.25 -2.75 -15.42
C LEU A 201 9.14 -4.01 -15.53
N PRO A 202 8.69 -5.22 -15.14
CA PRO A 202 9.44 -6.46 -15.39
C PRO A 202 9.84 -6.64 -16.86
N SER A 203 8.88 -6.54 -17.78
CA SER A 203 9.13 -6.73 -19.22
C SER A 203 10.10 -5.68 -19.77
N VAL A 204 9.96 -4.43 -19.37
CA VAL A 204 10.89 -3.35 -19.78
C VAL A 204 12.29 -3.59 -19.23
N LEU A 205 12.43 -4.05 -17.98
CA LEU A 205 13.73 -4.30 -17.37
C LEU A 205 14.47 -5.46 -18.04
N GLU A 206 13.74 -6.51 -18.43
CA GLU A 206 14.27 -7.69 -19.15
C GLU A 206 14.64 -7.37 -20.59
N THR A 207 13.74 -6.74 -21.34
CA THR A 207 13.92 -6.52 -22.79
C THR A 207 14.72 -5.26 -23.12
N GLY A 208 14.81 -4.31 -22.18
CA GLY A 208 15.35 -2.98 -22.41
C GLY A 208 14.55 -2.14 -23.42
N ARG A 209 13.40 -2.63 -23.88
CA ARG A 209 12.58 -1.94 -24.89
C ARG A 209 11.69 -0.93 -24.20
N LEU A 210 12.02 0.34 -24.37
CA LEU A 210 11.23 1.46 -23.89
C LEU A 210 11.03 2.48 -25.01
N ARG A 211 9.78 2.91 -25.24
CA ARG A 211 9.51 3.91 -26.26
C ARG A 211 9.99 5.26 -25.77
N ARG A 212 10.71 5.99 -26.62
CA ARG A 212 11.20 7.35 -26.32
C ARG A 212 10.08 8.27 -25.85
N ASP A 213 8.92 8.20 -26.50
CA ASP A 213 7.76 9.03 -26.15
C ASP A 213 7.22 8.75 -24.75
N ASP A 214 7.25 7.48 -24.30
CA ASP A 214 6.83 7.12 -22.95
C ASP A 214 7.79 7.74 -21.92
N VAL A 215 9.10 7.70 -22.16
CA VAL A 215 10.10 8.33 -21.29
C VAL A 215 9.86 9.84 -21.20
N VAL A 216 9.69 10.50 -22.33
CA VAL A 216 9.60 11.97 -22.39
C VAL A 216 8.31 12.48 -21.77
N ARG A 217 7.17 11.82 -22.04
CA ARG A 217 5.85 12.34 -21.67
C ARG A 217 5.28 11.71 -20.41
N LYS A 218 5.48 10.40 -20.21
CA LYS A 218 4.78 9.62 -19.19
C LYS A 218 5.59 9.41 -17.91
N PHE A 219 6.91 9.24 -18.02
CA PHE A 219 7.76 8.89 -16.88
C PHE A 219 7.91 10.02 -15.85
N GLY A 220 7.77 11.28 -16.25
CA GLY A 220 7.76 12.40 -15.31
C GLY A 220 6.59 12.34 -14.33
N GLY A 221 5.37 12.13 -14.83
CA GLY A 221 4.19 11.92 -14.01
C GLY A 221 4.30 10.66 -13.14
N LEU A 222 4.81 9.57 -13.72
CA LEU A 222 5.02 8.32 -12.98
C LEU A 222 6.00 8.52 -11.81
N ALA A 223 7.12 9.22 -12.02
CA ALA A 223 8.11 9.50 -10.97
C ALA A 223 7.53 10.35 -9.83
N GLU A 224 6.70 11.35 -10.16
CA GLU A 224 5.98 12.15 -9.16
C GLU A 224 5.00 11.30 -8.32
N VAL A 225 4.28 10.38 -8.97
CA VAL A 225 3.29 9.51 -8.32
C VAL A 225 3.95 8.44 -7.48
N LEU A 226 4.87 7.66 -8.06
CA LEU A 226 5.62 6.63 -7.35
C LEU A 226 6.43 7.22 -6.20
N GLY A 227 7.01 8.40 -6.36
CA GLY A 227 7.72 9.10 -5.28
C GLY A 227 6.86 9.38 -4.04
N ASN A 228 5.53 9.44 -4.19
CA ASN A 228 4.58 9.60 -3.09
C ASN A 228 4.01 8.25 -2.57
N LEU A 229 4.50 7.12 -3.08
CA LEU A 229 4.07 5.76 -2.72
C LEU A 229 5.27 4.98 -2.14
N PRO A 230 5.70 5.29 -0.91
CA PRO A 230 6.94 4.78 -0.33
C PRO A 230 6.96 3.27 -0.04
N LEU A 231 5.79 2.61 -0.02
CA LEU A 231 5.71 1.15 0.18
C LEU A 231 5.99 0.36 -1.12
N ALA A 232 6.11 1.02 -2.28
CA ALA A 232 6.37 0.39 -3.58
C ALA A 232 7.88 0.19 -3.84
N LYS A 233 8.56 -0.49 -2.92
CA LYS A 233 10.03 -0.58 -2.88
C LYS A 233 10.61 -1.24 -4.14
N HIS A 234 10.12 -2.41 -4.55
CA HIS A 234 10.66 -3.09 -5.72
C HIS A 234 10.32 -2.33 -7.01
N CYS A 235 9.16 -1.68 -7.07
CA CYS A 235 8.83 -0.78 -8.16
C CYS A 235 9.77 0.43 -8.25
N HIS A 236 10.16 1.03 -7.13
CA HIS A 236 11.17 2.09 -7.12
C HIS A 236 12.51 1.59 -7.65
N GLU A 237 12.96 0.42 -7.19
CA GLU A 237 14.21 -0.21 -7.65
C GLU A 237 14.18 -0.50 -9.16
N ARG A 238 13.09 -1.11 -9.66
CA ARG A 238 12.92 -1.39 -11.10
C ARG A 238 12.90 -0.10 -11.91
N MET A 239 12.13 0.89 -11.48
CA MET A 239 12.05 2.20 -12.14
C MET A 239 13.40 2.90 -12.18
N HIS A 240 14.15 2.83 -11.06
CA HIS A 240 15.50 3.38 -10.98
C HIS A 240 16.45 2.70 -11.98
N GLY A 241 16.46 1.36 -12.03
CA GLY A 241 17.28 0.61 -12.97
C GLY A 241 16.91 0.87 -14.44
N ILE A 242 15.62 1.03 -14.75
CA ILE A 242 15.15 1.41 -16.09
C ILE A 242 15.67 2.80 -16.47
N LEU A 243 15.45 3.79 -15.59
CA LEU A 243 15.86 5.17 -15.85
C LEU A 243 17.39 5.31 -15.98
N GLU A 244 18.15 4.55 -15.21
CA GLU A 244 19.62 4.52 -15.30
C GLU A 244 20.11 3.96 -16.64
N LYS A 245 19.52 2.84 -17.10
CA LYS A 245 19.84 2.28 -18.42
C LYS A 245 19.53 3.25 -19.55
N VAL A 246 18.40 3.96 -19.44
CA VAL A 246 17.88 4.86 -20.48
C VAL A 246 18.58 6.22 -20.50
N HIS A 247 19.09 6.69 -19.35
CA HIS A 247 19.70 8.01 -19.22
C HIS A 247 20.85 8.27 -20.20
N LYS A 248 21.63 7.24 -20.56
CA LYS A 248 22.73 7.35 -21.54
C LYS A 248 22.25 7.79 -22.93
N GLN A 249 21.00 7.46 -23.29
CA GLN A 249 20.40 7.77 -24.59
C GLN A 249 19.43 8.95 -24.52
N LEU A 250 18.74 9.11 -23.38
CA LEU A 250 17.76 10.15 -23.14
C LEU A 250 18.06 10.86 -21.81
N PRO A 251 18.77 12.00 -21.83
CA PRO A 251 19.18 12.71 -20.62
C PRO A 251 18.03 13.04 -19.67
N ILE A 252 16.83 13.31 -20.20
CA ILE A 252 15.59 13.57 -19.43
C ILE A 252 15.24 12.46 -18.43
N ALA A 253 15.63 11.21 -18.69
CA ALA A 253 15.46 10.11 -17.74
C ALA A 253 16.22 10.35 -16.42
N GLY A 254 17.35 11.07 -16.47
CA GLY A 254 18.08 11.52 -15.28
C GLY A 254 17.26 12.49 -14.42
N CYS A 255 16.50 13.40 -15.05
CA CYS A 255 15.59 14.29 -14.35
C CYS A 255 14.48 13.50 -13.64
N HIS A 256 13.86 12.53 -14.32
CA HIS A 256 12.82 11.68 -13.73
C HIS A 256 13.36 10.84 -12.55
N ARG A 257 14.59 10.32 -12.67
CA ARG A 257 15.27 9.58 -11.58
C ARG A 257 15.49 10.48 -10.36
N SER A 258 15.93 11.72 -10.59
CA SER A 258 16.10 12.71 -9.51
C SER A 258 14.78 13.02 -8.80
N ILE A 259 13.67 13.17 -9.55
CA ILE A 259 12.34 13.40 -8.98
C ILE A 259 11.93 12.22 -8.07
N LEU A 260 12.02 10.98 -8.58
CA LEU A 260 11.67 9.78 -7.84
C LEU A 260 12.42 9.69 -6.51
N LEU A 261 13.76 9.85 -6.55
CA LEU A 261 14.62 9.79 -5.37
C LEU A 261 14.30 10.92 -4.38
N ARG A 262 14.22 12.16 -4.86
CA ARG A 262 13.98 13.33 -3.99
C ARG A 262 12.67 13.22 -3.23
N LYS A 263 11.61 12.71 -3.87
CA LYS A 263 10.30 12.54 -3.26
C LYS A 263 10.30 11.46 -2.18
N ASN A 264 10.90 10.31 -2.49
CA ASN A 264 11.03 9.22 -1.52
C ASN A 264 11.87 9.67 -0.31
N VAL A 265 13.05 10.27 -0.55
CA VAL A 265 13.92 10.80 0.50
C VAL A 265 13.21 11.88 1.31
N ARG A 266 12.43 12.77 0.69
CA ARG A 266 11.68 13.80 1.45
C ARG A 266 10.70 13.17 2.44
N LEU A 267 9.94 12.15 2.05
CA LEU A 267 9.01 11.48 2.96
C LEU A 267 9.76 10.76 4.09
N GLN A 268 10.89 10.12 3.77
CA GLN A 268 11.76 9.50 4.78
C GLN A 268 12.41 10.53 5.71
N MET A 269 12.80 11.70 5.22
CA MET A 269 13.36 12.79 6.03
C MET A 269 12.30 13.45 6.90
N VAL A 270 11.08 13.66 6.41
CA VAL A 270 9.96 14.13 7.26
C VAL A 270 9.74 13.11 8.38
N ALA A 271 9.77 11.82 8.06
CA ALA A 271 9.66 10.77 9.06
C ALA A 271 10.81 10.79 10.08
N PHE A 272 12.05 10.98 9.63
CA PHE A 272 13.24 11.01 10.48
C PHE A 272 13.33 12.28 11.35
N THR A 273 13.15 13.46 10.77
CA THR A 273 13.17 14.75 11.47
C THR A 273 12.02 14.89 12.45
N ALA A 274 10.86 14.32 12.13
CA ALA A 274 9.75 14.22 13.06
C ALA A 274 10.11 13.36 14.29
N GLY A 275 10.84 12.26 14.08
CA GLY A 275 11.35 11.45 15.18
C GLY A 275 12.47 12.13 15.99
N GLN A 276 13.37 12.89 15.32
CA GLN A 276 14.53 13.53 15.97
C GLN A 276 14.19 14.78 16.78
N ARG A 277 13.42 15.73 16.24
CA ARG A 277 13.11 17.01 16.93
C ARG A 277 12.46 16.82 18.31
N GLU A 278 11.86 15.66 18.51
CA GLU A 278 11.18 15.32 19.75
C GLU A 278 12.05 14.47 20.70
N LEU A 279 13.10 13.81 20.21
CA LEU A 279 14.12 13.22 21.09
C LEU A 279 14.86 14.35 21.84
N GLU A 280 15.05 15.49 21.16
CA GLU A 280 15.67 16.70 21.71
C GLU A 280 14.75 17.43 22.72
N SER A 281 13.42 17.37 22.56
CA SER A 281 12.47 17.99 23.51
C SER A 281 12.31 17.25 24.84
N GLN A 282 12.77 15.99 24.92
CA GLN A 282 12.75 15.18 26.15
C GLN A 282 14.01 15.30 27.00
N ILE A 283 15.08 15.88 26.43
CA ILE A 283 16.36 16.09 27.10
C ILE A 283 16.42 17.52 27.71
N SER A 284 15.49 18.40 27.33
CA SER A 284 15.37 19.77 27.83
C SER A 284 14.25 19.95 28.84
#